data_AF-A0A961AQ03-F1
#
_entry.id   AF-A0A961AQ03-F1
#
_cell.length_a   1.000
_cell.length_b   1.000
_cell.length_c   1.000
_cell.angle_alpha   90.00
_cell.angle_beta   90.00
_cell.angle_gamma   90.00
#
_symmetry.space_group_name_H-M   'P 1'
#
loop_
_entity.id
_entity.type
_entity.pdbx_description
1 polymer ?
#
loop_
_entity_poly.entity_id
_entity_poly.type
_entity_poly.pdbx_seq_one_letter_code
_entity_poly.pdbx_strand_id
1 'polypeptide(L)'
;MKTFNPVPTLDQFQRHAIDQICLSEDQSQVSFSVELEHDHITQRLLFGLLDENRERGACVAIYPATGEVCDLTNGGGVIGYLSLSPMLPGQPIHCELLIYKYGPNYVCTARICGETFLYPAFVLEGQPRLTALVGYDSGAGVQWDEEKLSVSSVQAVA
;
A
#
# COMPACT_ATOMS: atom_id res chain seq x y z
N MET A 1 1.86 -13.44 29.17
CA MET A 1 2.96 -13.62 28.20
C MET A 1 2.51 -12.96 26.92
N LYS A 2 3.01 -11.77 26.56
CA LYS A 2 2.67 -11.11 25.29
C LYS A 2 3.30 -11.94 24.18
N THR A 3 2.50 -12.71 23.46
CA THR A 3 2.90 -13.29 22.18
C THR A 3 3.31 -12.13 21.29
N PHE A 4 4.60 -12.05 20.95
CA PHE A 4 5.06 -11.18 19.87
C PHE A 4 4.30 -11.63 18.62
N ASN A 5 3.42 -10.78 18.08
CA ASN A 5 2.95 -11.01 16.73
C ASN A 5 4.19 -10.96 15.84
N PRO A 6 4.47 -12.02 15.05
CA PRO A 6 5.59 -11.99 14.13
C PRO A 6 5.38 -10.81 13.19
N VAL A 7 6.47 -10.09 12.95
CA VAL A 7 6.55 -8.99 11.99
C VAL A 7 6.01 -9.49 10.64
N PRO A 8 5.01 -8.81 10.04
CA PRO A 8 4.45 -9.28 8.79
C PRO A 8 5.48 -9.26 7.67
N THR A 9 5.38 -10.24 6.79
CA THR A 9 6.17 -10.29 5.56
C THR A 9 5.23 -10.39 4.37
N LEU A 10 5.68 -9.87 3.22
CA LEU A 10 4.89 -9.83 2.00
C LEU A 10 4.39 -11.24 1.56
N ASP A 11 5.14 -12.30 1.88
CA ASP A 11 4.81 -13.68 1.54
C ASP A 11 3.64 -14.26 2.35
N GLN A 12 3.24 -13.60 3.45
CA GLN A 12 2.05 -13.99 4.20
C GLN A 12 0.76 -13.64 3.47
N PHE A 13 0.83 -12.85 2.40
CA PHE A 13 -0.34 -12.33 1.71
C PHE A 13 -0.50 -12.92 0.32
N GLN A 14 -1.73 -13.33 0.02
CA GLN A 14 -2.18 -13.50 -1.35
C GLN A 14 -2.32 -12.12 -2.00
N ARG A 15 -1.71 -11.96 -3.18
CA ARG A 15 -1.56 -10.68 -3.88
C ARG A 15 -2.22 -10.72 -5.25
N HIS A 16 -2.93 -9.66 -5.59
CA HIS A 16 -3.55 -9.44 -6.87
C HIS A 16 -2.93 -8.20 -7.51
N ALA A 17 -2.35 -8.38 -8.70
CA ALA A 17 -1.87 -7.27 -9.51
C ALA A 17 -3.08 -6.63 -10.19
N ILE A 18 -3.17 -5.31 -10.05
CA ILE A 18 -4.32 -4.55 -10.48
C ILE A 18 -3.99 -3.75 -11.75
N ASP A 19 -2.89 -3.01 -11.73
CA ASP A 19 -2.43 -2.24 -12.89
C ASP A 19 -0.90 -2.06 -12.84
N GLN A 20 -0.32 -1.54 -13.92
CA GLN A 20 1.10 -1.24 -14.03
C GLN A 20 1.34 0.14 -14.63
N ILE A 21 2.30 0.87 -14.07
CA ILE A 21 2.76 2.14 -14.59
C ILE A 21 4.27 2.13 -14.81
N CYS A 22 4.69 2.56 -16.00
CA CYS A 22 6.10 2.78 -16.30
C CYS A 22 6.47 4.22 -15.94
N LEU A 23 7.45 4.39 -15.07
CA LEU A 23 7.90 5.72 -14.67
C LEU A 23 8.89 6.29 -15.67
N SER A 24 8.53 7.42 -16.28
CA SER A 24 9.42 8.18 -17.15
C SER A 24 10.25 9.19 -16.37
N GLU A 25 11.22 9.81 -17.04
CA GLU A 25 12.01 10.89 -16.45
C GLU A 25 11.15 12.11 -16.11
N ASP A 26 10.18 12.43 -16.96
CA ASP A 26 9.32 13.61 -16.87
C ASP A 26 8.18 13.49 -15.85
N GLN A 27 7.96 12.32 -15.25
CA GLN A 27 6.93 12.17 -14.22
C GLN A 27 7.46 12.59 -12.86
N SER A 28 6.75 13.49 -12.18
CA SER A 28 7.11 13.97 -10.84
C SER A 28 6.34 13.27 -9.72
N GLN A 29 5.22 12.64 -10.04
CA GLN A 29 4.32 12.06 -9.06
C GLN A 29 3.58 10.84 -9.64
N VAL A 30 3.34 9.86 -8.77
CA VAL A 30 2.45 8.72 -8.98
C VAL A 30 1.44 8.67 -7.85
N SER A 31 0.19 8.40 -8.18
CA SER A 31 -0.84 8.08 -7.21
C SER A 31 -1.43 6.70 -7.49
N PHE A 32 -1.73 5.98 -6.42
CA PHE A 32 -2.54 4.77 -6.47
C PHE A 32 -3.62 4.89 -5.39
N SER A 33 -4.89 4.84 -5.78
CA SER A 33 -6.01 4.85 -4.85
C SER A 33 -6.92 3.64 -5.08
N VAL A 34 -7.40 3.07 -3.98
CA VAL A 34 -8.28 1.90 -3.97
C VAL A 34 -9.18 1.91 -2.74
N GLU A 35 -10.40 1.41 -2.87
CA GLU A 35 -11.23 1.03 -1.73
C GLU A 35 -11.13 -0.47 -1.50
N LEU A 36 -10.80 -0.87 -0.27
CA LEU A 36 -10.69 -2.27 0.14
C LEU A 36 -11.79 -2.63 1.13
N GLU A 37 -12.33 -3.82 1.02
CA GLU A 37 -13.28 -4.38 2.00
C GLU A 37 -12.76 -5.72 2.53
N HIS A 38 -12.93 -5.92 3.84
CA HIS A 38 -12.58 -7.16 4.52
C HIS A 38 -13.83 -7.86 5.07
N ASP A 39 -13.82 -9.19 5.04
CA ASP A 39 -14.95 -10.02 5.48
C ASP A 39 -14.85 -10.38 6.98
N HIS A 40 -13.64 -10.34 7.52
CA HIS A 40 -13.37 -10.74 8.91
C HIS A 40 -12.51 -9.71 9.61
N ILE A 41 -12.77 -9.47 10.89
CA ILE A 41 -12.04 -8.45 11.66
C ILE A 41 -10.55 -8.76 11.78
N THR A 42 -10.19 -10.05 11.79
CA THR A 42 -8.80 -10.52 11.91
C THR A 42 -8.05 -10.56 10.58
N GLN A 43 -8.74 -10.37 9.46
CA GLN A 43 -8.14 -10.38 8.13
C GLN A 43 -7.27 -9.15 7.95
N ARG A 44 -6.02 -9.35 7.54
CA ARG A 44 -5.12 -8.25 7.22
C ARG A 44 -5.23 -7.94 5.75
N LEU A 45 -5.23 -6.66 5.43
CA LEU A 45 -5.28 -6.18 4.05
C LEU A 45 -3.91 -5.64 3.66
N LEU A 46 -3.61 -5.65 2.36
CA LEU A 46 -2.47 -4.94 1.82
C LEU A 46 -2.86 -4.10 0.61
N PHE A 47 -2.12 -3.01 0.42
CA PHE A 47 -2.09 -2.28 -0.84
C PHE A 47 -0.67 -1.74 -1.08
N GLY A 48 -0.27 -1.67 -2.33
CA GLY A 48 1.11 -1.33 -2.66
C GLY A 48 1.33 -0.93 -4.11
N LEU A 49 2.44 -0.23 -4.33
CA LEU A 49 3.10 -0.05 -5.63
C LEU A 49 4.51 -0.61 -5.50
N LEU A 50 4.78 -1.74 -6.17
CA LEU A 50 6.08 -2.40 -6.14
C LEU A 50 6.71 -2.50 -7.53
N ASP A 51 8.04 -2.52 -7.59
CA ASP A 51 8.80 -2.75 -8.81
C ASP A 51 8.56 -4.15 -9.42
N GLU A 52 9.10 -4.39 -10.61
CA GLU A 52 8.94 -5.67 -11.32
C GLU A 52 9.40 -6.90 -10.53
N ASN A 53 10.40 -6.73 -9.66
CA ASN A 53 10.93 -7.80 -8.81
C ASN A 53 10.16 -7.95 -7.51
N ARG A 54 9.25 -7.02 -7.19
CA ARG A 54 8.48 -6.94 -5.95
C ARG A 54 9.37 -6.78 -4.71
N GLU A 55 10.51 -6.13 -4.89
CA GLU A 55 11.51 -5.87 -3.85
C GLU A 55 11.50 -4.42 -3.39
N ARG A 56 11.22 -3.49 -4.29
CA ARG A 56 11.29 -2.04 -4.01
C ARG A 56 9.96 -1.37 -4.29
N GLY A 57 9.71 -0.27 -3.58
CA GLY A 57 8.47 0.49 -3.68
C GLY A 57 7.83 0.71 -2.31
N ALA A 58 6.53 0.99 -2.33
CA ALA A 58 5.73 1.18 -1.13
C ALA A 58 4.65 0.10 -1.04
N CYS A 59 4.62 -0.65 0.05
CA CYS A 59 3.59 -1.66 0.29
C CYS A 59 3.24 -1.68 1.77
N VAL A 60 1.95 -1.49 2.05
CA VAL A 60 1.44 -1.30 3.40
C VAL A 60 0.43 -2.39 3.73
N ALA A 61 0.56 -2.97 4.91
CA ALA A 61 -0.48 -3.81 5.49
C ALA A 61 -1.33 -3.02 6.48
N ILE A 62 -2.64 -3.30 6.50
CA ILE A 62 -3.63 -2.76 7.42
C ILE A 62 -4.18 -3.91 8.25
N TYR A 63 -4.29 -3.69 9.55
CA TYR A 63 -4.84 -4.64 10.50
C TYR A 63 -6.15 -4.06 11.06
N PRO A 64 -7.31 -4.34 10.44
CA PRO A 64 -8.59 -3.78 10.84
C PRO A 64 -8.91 -3.95 12.33
N ALA A 65 -8.55 -5.09 12.94
CA ALA A 65 -8.75 -5.36 14.36
C ALA A 65 -8.02 -4.41 15.31
N THR A 66 -6.78 -4.02 14.98
CA THR A 66 -5.88 -3.29 15.89
C THR A 66 -5.58 -1.87 15.41
N GLY A 67 -5.92 -1.56 14.17
CA GLY A 67 -5.52 -0.34 13.48
C GLY A 67 -4.06 -0.31 13.07
N GLU A 68 -3.28 -1.37 13.30
CA GLU A 68 -1.86 -1.40 12.93
C GLU A 68 -1.68 -1.20 11.43
N VAL A 69 -0.78 -0.29 11.08
CA VAL A 69 -0.34 -0.01 9.73
C VAL A 69 1.14 -0.37 9.65
N CYS A 70 1.50 -1.33 8.80
CA CYS A 70 2.85 -1.88 8.71
C CYS A 70 3.45 -1.66 7.32
N ASP A 71 4.75 -1.35 7.28
CA ASP A 71 5.53 -1.28 6.05
C ASP A 71 6.08 -2.67 5.68
N LEU A 72 5.60 -3.26 4.59
CA LEU A 72 6.00 -4.60 4.17
C LEU A 72 7.29 -4.67 3.34
N THR A 73 7.82 -3.55 2.84
CA THR A 73 9.06 -3.56 2.03
C THR A 73 10.30 -3.27 2.88
N ASN A 74 10.15 -2.57 4.00
CA ASN A 74 11.25 -2.24 4.92
C ASN A 74 11.21 -3.07 6.21
N GLY A 75 10.98 -4.37 6.06
CA GLY A 75 11.11 -5.32 7.17
C GLY A 75 9.89 -5.40 8.09
N GLY A 76 8.69 -5.02 7.64
CA GLY A 76 7.41 -5.29 8.32
C GLY A 76 7.09 -4.41 9.53
N GLY A 77 7.87 -3.35 9.76
CA GLY A 77 7.71 -2.49 10.95
C GLY A 77 6.38 -1.72 10.97
N VAL A 78 5.84 -1.49 12.17
CA VAL A 78 4.66 -0.64 12.35
C VAL A 78 5.03 0.82 12.10
N ILE A 79 4.36 1.46 11.15
CA ILE A 79 4.53 2.88 10.81
C ILE A 79 3.44 3.77 11.42
N GLY A 80 2.37 3.17 11.96
CA GLY A 80 1.37 3.90 12.72
C GLY A 80 0.15 3.04 13.09
N TYR A 81 -0.83 3.70 13.67
CA TYR A 81 -2.11 3.11 14.09
C TYR A 81 -3.27 3.99 13.64
N LEU A 82 -4.29 3.38 13.05
CA LEU A 82 -5.54 4.04 12.70
C LEU A 82 -6.35 4.38 13.94
N SER A 83 -6.83 5.61 14.01
CA SER A 83 -7.67 6.12 15.09
C SER A 83 -9.06 5.47 15.14
N LEU A 84 -9.58 5.04 13.99
CA LEU A 84 -10.91 4.45 13.83
C LEU A 84 -10.93 2.92 13.96
N SER A 85 -9.94 2.33 14.62
CA SER A 85 -9.93 0.88 14.88
C SER A 85 -10.74 0.50 16.13
N PRO A 86 -11.39 -0.68 16.17
CA PRO A 86 -11.47 -1.68 15.10
C PRO A 86 -12.41 -1.26 13.95
N MET A 87 -12.04 -1.59 12.72
CA MET A 87 -12.87 -1.34 11.53
C MET A 87 -13.82 -2.51 11.29
N LEU A 88 -15.11 -2.24 11.02
CA LEU A 88 -16.10 -3.31 10.89
C LEU A 88 -16.03 -3.99 9.51
N PRO A 89 -16.21 -5.32 9.44
CA PRO A 89 -16.31 -6.02 8.16
C PRO A 89 -17.38 -5.44 7.23
N GLY A 90 -17.09 -5.44 5.92
CA GLY A 90 -17.95 -4.85 4.89
C GLY A 90 -17.99 -3.32 4.88
N GLN A 91 -17.18 -2.63 5.71
CA GLN A 91 -16.97 -1.20 5.56
C GLN A 91 -15.80 -0.93 4.60
N PRO A 92 -15.97 -0.04 3.61
CA PRO A 92 -14.89 0.31 2.69
C PRO A 92 -13.77 1.05 3.40
N ILE A 93 -12.55 0.60 3.18
CA ILE A 93 -11.30 1.19 3.65
C ILE A 93 -10.65 1.89 2.47
N HIS A 94 -10.81 3.21 2.42
CA HIS A 94 -10.19 4.02 1.37
C HIS A 94 -8.68 4.13 1.61
N CYS A 95 -7.90 3.73 0.62
CA CYS A 95 -6.44 3.68 0.67
C CYS A 95 -5.85 4.49 -0.50
N GLU A 96 -4.79 5.25 -0.23
CA GLU A 96 -4.06 6.01 -1.23
C GLU A 96 -2.54 5.93 -0.97
N LEU A 97 -1.76 5.67 -2.01
CA LEU A 97 -0.32 5.92 -2.04
C LEU A 97 -0.04 7.12 -2.93
N LEU A 98 0.68 8.09 -2.38
CA LEU A 98 1.20 9.24 -3.11
C LEU A 98 2.71 9.18 -3.10
N ILE A 99 3.30 8.96 -4.27
CA ILE A 99 4.75 8.85 -4.45
C ILE A 99 5.23 10.05 -5.24
N TYR A 100 6.14 10.82 -4.66
CA TYR A 100 6.80 11.95 -5.31
C TYR A 100 8.23 11.57 -5.68
N LYS A 101 8.62 11.90 -6.91
CA LYS A 101 9.96 11.66 -7.44
C LYS A 101 10.83 12.90 -7.30
N TYR A 102 11.99 12.74 -6.68
CA TYR A 102 13.03 13.76 -6.52
C TYR A 102 14.38 13.19 -7.00
N GLY A 103 14.64 13.32 -8.31
CA GLY A 103 15.77 12.64 -8.96
C GLY A 103 15.62 11.12 -8.85
N PRO A 104 16.59 10.40 -8.25
CA PRO A 104 16.49 8.94 -8.02
C PRO A 104 15.70 8.57 -6.76
N ASN A 105 15.34 9.55 -5.91
CA ASN A 105 14.67 9.31 -4.64
C ASN A 105 13.15 9.40 -4.81
N TYR A 106 12.44 8.50 -4.16
CA TYR A 106 10.98 8.45 -4.14
C TYR A 106 10.50 8.61 -2.71
N VAL A 107 9.69 9.64 -2.47
CA VAL A 107 9.09 9.92 -1.17
C VAL A 107 7.64 9.51 -1.21
N CYS A 108 7.24 8.61 -0.33
CA CYS A 108 5.89 8.06 -0.30
C CYS A 108 5.11 8.55 0.92
N THR A 109 3.83 8.81 0.70
CA THR A 109 2.84 9.03 1.75
C THR A 109 1.73 8.01 1.56
N ALA A 110 1.44 7.22 2.60
CA ALA A 110 0.26 6.37 2.62
C ALA A 110 -0.87 7.12 3.32
N ARG A 111 -2.05 7.14 2.73
CA ARG A 111 -3.26 7.64 3.37
C ARG A 111 -4.29 6.55 3.47
N ILE A 112 -4.87 6.38 4.64
CA ILE A 112 -5.84 5.33 4.92
C ILE A 112 -6.99 5.99 5.68
N CYS A 113 -8.19 5.96 5.12
CA CYS A 113 -9.38 6.63 5.67
C CYS A 113 -9.14 8.11 6.04
N GLY A 114 -8.33 8.82 5.24
CA GLY A 114 -7.97 10.21 5.45
C GLY A 114 -6.83 10.44 6.47
N GLU A 115 -6.41 9.41 7.20
CA GLU A 115 -5.25 9.48 8.09
C GLU A 115 -3.96 9.32 7.29
N THR A 116 -2.92 10.09 7.63
CA THR A 116 -1.66 10.14 6.86
C THR A 116 -0.53 9.45 7.61
N PHE A 117 0.15 8.53 6.93
CA PHE A 117 1.30 7.77 7.43
C PHE A 117 2.52 8.09 6.57
N LEU A 118 3.59 8.51 7.24
CA LEU A 118 4.87 8.78 6.58
C LEU A 118 5.54 7.43 6.27
N TYR A 119 5.94 7.27 5.02
CA TYR A 119 6.61 6.07 4.55
C TYR A 119 8.09 6.39 4.28
N PRO A 120 9.03 5.49 4.62
CA PRO A 120 10.45 5.70 4.32
C PRO A 120 10.68 5.99 2.83
N ALA A 121 11.58 6.92 2.52
CA ALA A 121 11.99 7.16 1.15
C ALA A 121 12.77 5.94 0.61
N PHE A 122 12.61 5.66 -0.68
CA PHE A 122 13.31 4.57 -1.36
C PHE A 122 13.86 5.02 -2.71
N VAL A 123 14.73 4.21 -3.31
CA VAL A 123 15.41 4.51 -4.57
C VAL A 123 14.99 3.51 -5.62
N LEU A 124 14.59 4.02 -6.78
CA LEU A 124 14.38 3.22 -7.99
C LEU A 124 15.34 3.71 -9.08
N GLU A 125 15.89 2.79 -9.85
CA GLU A 125 16.86 3.08 -10.90
C GLU A 125 16.21 3.03 -12.28
N GLY A 126 16.69 3.86 -13.22
CA GLY A 126 16.25 3.85 -14.61
C GLY A 126 14.78 4.27 -14.80
N GLN A 127 14.06 3.49 -15.60
CA GLN A 127 12.63 3.67 -15.89
C GLN A 127 11.84 2.54 -15.24
N PRO A 128 11.67 2.57 -13.91
CA PRO A 128 11.09 1.46 -13.17
C PRO A 128 9.64 1.24 -13.57
N ARG A 129 9.19 -0.02 -13.56
CA ARG A 129 7.78 -0.35 -13.72
C ARG A 129 7.20 -0.67 -12.36
N LEU A 130 6.25 0.16 -11.90
CA LEU A 130 5.53 -0.09 -10.68
C LEU A 130 4.22 -0.84 -10.98
N THR A 131 3.96 -1.88 -10.21
CA THR A 131 2.73 -2.66 -10.23
C THR A 131 1.90 -2.30 -9.01
N ALA A 132 0.66 -1.85 -9.24
CA ALA A 132 -0.34 -1.67 -8.20
C ALA A 132 -0.84 -3.03 -7.74
N LEU A 133 -0.82 -3.25 -6.43
CA LEU A 133 -1.13 -4.52 -5.80
C LEU A 133 -2.14 -4.29 -4.68
N VAL A 134 -3.06 -5.23 -4.54
CA VAL A 134 -3.90 -5.39 -3.35
C VAL A 134 -3.83 -6.84 -2.89
N GLY A 135 -4.28 -7.12 -1.68
CA GLY A 135 -4.21 -8.48 -1.17
C GLY A 135 -4.61 -8.63 0.29
N TYR A 136 -4.48 -9.86 0.78
CA TYR A 136 -4.95 -10.28 2.10
C TYR A 136 -4.19 -11.51 2.61
N ASP A 137 -4.14 -11.70 3.93
CA ASP A 137 -3.39 -12.80 4.56
C ASP A 137 -4.21 -14.08 4.77
N SER A 138 -5.53 -13.96 4.94
CA SER A 138 -6.41 -15.05 5.32
C SER A 138 -7.88 -14.72 4.99
N GLY A 139 -8.73 -15.75 4.88
CA GLY A 139 -10.17 -15.57 4.64
C GLY A 139 -10.59 -15.61 3.17
N ALA A 140 -11.85 -15.25 2.91
CA ALA A 140 -12.49 -15.33 1.60
C ALA A 140 -12.25 -14.06 0.77
N GLY A 141 -11.02 -13.85 0.29
CA GLY A 141 -10.76 -12.71 -0.62
C GLY A 141 -10.72 -11.35 0.07
N VAL A 142 -10.10 -10.37 -0.60
CA VAL A 142 -10.37 -8.96 -0.36
C VAL A 142 -11.24 -8.50 -1.52
N GLN A 143 -12.30 -7.77 -1.23
CA GLN A 143 -13.09 -7.12 -2.28
C GLN A 143 -12.53 -5.72 -2.50
N TRP A 144 -12.52 -5.27 -3.75
CA TRP A 144 -12.19 -3.90 -4.09
C TRP A 144 -13.15 -3.40 -5.16
N ASP A 145 -13.42 -2.11 -5.12
CA ASP A 145 -14.24 -1.44 -6.11
C ASP A 145 -13.38 -1.06 -7.33
N GLU A 146 -13.54 -1.77 -8.44
CA GLU A 146 -12.82 -1.50 -9.69
C GLU A 146 -13.14 -0.11 -10.27
N GLU A 147 -14.33 0.45 -10.00
CA GLU A 147 -14.71 1.78 -10.49
C GLU A 147 -14.00 2.91 -9.72
N LYS A 148 -13.54 2.61 -8.50
CA LYS A 148 -12.82 3.55 -7.62
C LYS A 148 -11.33 3.29 -7.55
N LEU A 149 -10.85 2.36 -8.36
CA LEU A 149 -9.45 2.16 -8.60
C LEU A 149 -8.91 3.28 -9.48
N SER A 150 -7.80 3.89 -9.06
CA SER A 150 -7.06 4.80 -9.94
C SER A 150 -5.56 4.64 -9.75
N VAL A 151 -4.86 4.50 -10.87
CA VAL A 151 -3.40 4.64 -10.94
C VAL A 151 -3.13 5.78 -11.91
N SER A 152 -2.39 6.80 -11.46
CA SER A 152 -2.10 7.96 -12.30
C SER A 152 -0.71 8.50 -12.06
N SER A 153 -0.19 9.21 -13.06
CA SER A 153 1.07 9.95 -12.95
C SER A 153 0.90 11.36 -13.45
N VAL A 154 1.58 12.30 -12.80
CA VAL A 154 1.63 13.70 -13.23
C VAL A 154 3.00 13.99 -13.84
N GLN A 155 3.00 14.64 -15.01
CA GLN A 155 4.21 15.15 -15.63
C GLN A 155 4.68 16.45 -14.95
N ALA A 156 5.98 16.60 -14.77
CA ALA A 156 6.59 17.84 -14.33
C ALA A 156 6.29 18.93 -15.37
N VAL A 157 5.76 20.06 -14.91
CA VAL A 157 5.63 21.26 -15.77
C VAL A 157 7.03 21.86 -15.91
N ALA A 158 7.52 21.93 -17.16
CA ALA A 158 8.80 22.52 -17.51
C ALA A 158 8.86 24.03 -17.24
#